data_AF-A0A3B8ZA95-F1
#
_entry.id   AF-A0A3B8ZA95-F1
#
_cell.length_a   1.000
_cell.length_b   1.000
_cell.length_c   1.000
_cell.angle_alpha   90.00
_cell.angle_beta   90.00
_cell.angle_gamma   90.00
#
_symmetry.space_group_name_H-M   'P 1'
#
loop_
_entity.id
_entity.type
_entity.pdbx_description
1 polymer ?
#
loop_
_entity_poly.entity_id
_entity_poly.type
_entity_poly.pdbx_seq_one_letter_code
_entity_poly.pdbx_strand_id
1 'polypeptide(L)' 'PNLAYALGWAMVFYLAERMPTEFYDYIGRQRTRGFQEYTAGDRQWDFRTAFQMSPEQLAPQIQRLLLID' A
#
# COMPACT_ATOMS: atom_id res chain seq x y z
N PRO A 1 -4.82 16.58 -6.22
CA PRO A 1 -3.53 16.00 -6.67
C PRO A 1 -2.47 15.95 -5.56
N ASN A 2 -2.10 17.08 -4.97
CA ASN A 2 -1.04 17.17 -3.95
C ASN A 2 -1.30 16.29 -2.72
N LEU A 3 -2.56 16.26 -2.23
CA LEU A 3 -2.95 15.41 -1.10
C LEU A 3 -2.80 13.91 -1.43
N ALA A 4 -3.17 13.49 -2.65
CA ALA A 4 -3.02 12.09 -3.07
C ALA A 4 -1.54 11.69 -3.17
N TYR A 5 -0.67 12.60 -3.61
CA TYR A 5 0.78 12.37 -3.62
C TYR A 5 1.36 12.30 -2.21
N ALA A 6 0.98 13.22 -1.30
CA ALA A 6 1.43 13.19 0.09
C ALA A 6 0.99 11.90 0.80
N LEU A 7 -0.25 11.45 0.58
CA LEU A 7 -0.76 10.19 1.09
C LEU A 7 0.00 8.98 0.52
N GLY A 8 0.26 8.97 -0.78
CA GLY A 8 1.05 7.92 -1.43
C GLY A 8 2.48 7.86 -0.88
N TRP A 9 3.11 9.01 -0.65
CA TRP A 9 4.44 9.11 -0.08
C TRP A 9 4.48 8.60 1.36
N ALA A 10 3.59 9.06 2.23
CA ALA A 10 3.49 8.60 3.60
C ALA A 10 3.17 7.10 3.72
N MET A 11 2.33 6.57 2.83
CA MET A 11 2.07 5.14 2.75
C MET A 11 3.34 4.34 2.47
N VAL A 12 4.19 4.78 1.53
CA VAL A 12 5.44 4.09 1.22
C VAL A 12 6.38 4.04 2.43
N PHE A 13 6.55 5.15 3.14
CA PHE A 13 7.36 5.17 4.37
C PHE A 13 6.76 4.28 5.46
N TYR A 14 5.45 4.38 5.69
CA TYR A 14 4.76 3.56 6.67
C TYR A 14 5.00 2.07 6.40
N LEU A 15 4.79 1.62 5.17
CA LEU A 15 4.96 0.23 4.79
C LEU A 15 6.43 -0.21 4.87
N ALA A 16 7.37 0.62 4.43
CA ALA A 16 8.80 0.32 4.52
C ALA A 16 9.30 0.20 5.97
N GLU A 17 8.78 1.01 6.90
CA GLU A 17 9.21 1.02 8.29
C GLU A 17 8.49 -0.01 9.17
N ARG A 18 7.19 -0.22 8.93
CA ARG A 18 6.33 -1.02 9.82
C ARG A 18 5.99 -2.39 9.27
N MET A 19 6.04 -2.57 7.96
CA MET A 19 5.64 -3.81 7.27
C MET A 19 6.62 -4.18 6.13
N PRO A 20 7.95 -4.19 6.38
CA PRO A 20 8.94 -4.29 5.30
C PRO A 20 8.86 -5.60 4.51
N THR A 21 8.56 -6.71 5.19
CA THR A 21 8.45 -8.04 4.55
C THR A 21 7.22 -8.10 3.66
N GLU A 22 6.06 -7.69 4.17
CA GLU A 22 4.81 -7.66 3.41
C GLU A 22 4.90 -6.69 2.23
N PHE A 23 5.57 -5.55 2.43
CA PHE A 23 5.80 -4.59 1.37
C PHE A 23 6.72 -5.13 0.28
N TYR A 24 7.81 -5.80 0.65
CA TYR A 24 8.68 -6.49 -0.29
C TYR A 24 7.91 -7.53 -1.12
N ASP A 25 7.11 -8.36 -0.46
CA ASP A 25 6.30 -9.39 -1.11
C ASP A 25 5.24 -8.78 -2.04
N TYR A 26 4.61 -7.67 -1.61
CA TYR A 26 3.63 -6.95 -2.42
C TYR A 26 4.26 -6.42 -3.71
N ILE A 27 5.42 -5.78 -3.64
CA ILE A 27 6.17 -5.29 -4.81
C ILE A 27 6.61 -6.47 -5.70
N GLY A 28 7.03 -7.59 -5.10
CA GLY A 28 7.34 -8.82 -5.82
C GLY A 28 6.15 -9.32 -6.64
N ARG A 29 4.95 -9.35 -6.06
CA ARG A 29 3.71 -9.72 -6.77
C ARG A 29 3.38 -8.75 -7.90
N GLN A 30 3.49 -7.44 -7.66
CA GLN A 30 3.29 -6.43 -8.70
C GLN A 30 4.21 -6.63 -9.90
N ARG A 31 5.48 -6.96 -9.64
CA ARG A 31 6.44 -7.29 -10.71
C ARG A 31 5.99 -8.48 -11.56
N THR A 32 5.39 -9.51 -10.95
CA THR A 32 4.93 -10.71 -11.68
C THR A 32 3.72 -10.47 -12.57
N ARG A 33 2.89 -9.45 -12.30
CA ARG A 33 1.75 -9.10 -13.17
C ARG A 33 2.15 -8.57 -14.55
N GLY A 34 3.34 -7.98 -14.66
CA GLY A 34 3.79 -7.34 -15.90
C GLY A 34 2.85 -6.21 -16.36
N PHE A 35 2.64 -6.09 -17.67
CA PHE A 35 1.82 -5.02 -18.29
C PHE A 35 0.37 -5.46 -18.57
N GLN A 36 -0.12 -6.48 -17.87
CA GLN A 36 -1.50 -6.92 -18.02
C GLN A 36 -2.47 -5.90 -17.41
N GLU A 37 -3.75 -6.02 -17.77
CA GLU A 37 -4.79 -5.22 -17.15
C GLU A 37 -4.80 -5.45 -15.64
N TYR A 38 -4.63 -4.38 -14.88
CA TYR A 38 -4.62 -4.44 -13.42
C TYR A 38 -5.94 -3.88 -12.89
N THR A 39 -6.94 -4.75 -12.77
CA THR A 39 -8.31 -4.35 -12.40
C THR A 39 -8.40 -3.83 -10.95
N ALA A 40 -9.53 -3.21 -10.59
CA ALA A 40 -9.74 -2.79 -9.21
C ALA A 40 -9.82 -3.98 -8.24
N GLY A 41 -10.44 -5.09 -8.65
CA GLY A 41 -10.56 -6.30 -7.85
C GLY A 41 -9.19 -6.95 -7.59
N ASP A 42 -8.36 -6.98 -8.63
CA ASP A 42 -6.98 -7.44 -8.55
C ASP A 42 -6.13 -6.65 -7.55
N ARG A 43 -6.24 -5.32 -7.55
CA ARG A 43 -5.54 -4.44 -6.60
C ARG A 43 -5.91 -4.77 -5.17
N GLN A 44 -7.22 -4.94 -4.92
CA GLN A 44 -7.70 -5.30 -3.59
C GLN A 44 -7.26 -6.70 -3.18
N TRP A 45 -7.27 -7.67 -4.10
CA TRP A 45 -6.83 -9.03 -3.80
C TRP A 45 -5.33 -9.09 -3.48
N ASP A 46 -4.48 -8.47 -4.31
CA ASP A 46 -3.04 -8.43 -4.09
C ASP A 46 -2.71 -7.76 -2.74
N PHE A 47 -3.38 -6.64 -2.45
CA PHE A 47 -3.19 -5.90 -1.20
C PHE A 47 -3.58 -6.76 0.01
N ARG A 48 -4.78 -7.34 0.01
CA ARG A 48 -5.24 -8.20 1.12
C ARG A 48 -4.36 -9.42 1.30
N THR A 49 -3.84 -9.97 0.21
CA THR A 49 -2.95 -11.13 0.26
C THR A 49 -1.60 -10.79 0.88
N ALA A 50 -1.06 -9.59 0.61
CA ALA A 50 0.20 -9.15 1.19
C ALA A 50 0.07 -8.70 2.64
N PHE A 51 -0.91 -7.86 2.95
CA PHE A 51 -1.00 -7.17 4.25
C PHE A 51 -2.02 -7.78 5.21
N GLN A 52 -2.78 -8.79 4.79
CA GLN A 52 -3.82 -9.46 5.59
C GLN A 52 -4.87 -8.51 6.18
N MET A 53 -5.07 -7.35 5.53
CA MET A 53 -6.03 -6.32 5.92
C MET A 53 -6.57 -5.61 4.67
N SER A 54 -7.65 -4.84 4.84
CA SER A 54 -8.18 -3.99 3.79
C SER A 54 -7.49 -2.61 3.77
N PRO A 55 -7.47 -1.91 2.61
CA PRO A 55 -6.92 -0.55 2.55
C PRO A 55 -7.55 0.42 3.55
N GLU A 56 -8.84 0.26 3.84
CA GLU A 56 -9.58 1.07 4.82
C GLU A 56 -9.10 0.86 6.25
N GLN A 57 -8.57 -0.32 6.57
CA GLN A 57 -7.99 -0.62 7.89
C GLN A 57 -6.58 -0.02 8.04
N LEU A 58 -5.85 0.14 6.92
CA LEU A 58 -4.52 0.76 6.90
C LEU A 58 -4.60 2.29 6.92
N ALA A 59 -5.59 2.88 6.24
CA ALA A 59 -5.70 4.33 6.06
C ALA A 59 -5.61 5.16 7.37
N PRO A 60 -6.28 4.79 8.49
CA PRO A 60 -6.15 5.51 9.75
C PRO A 60 -4.74 5.48 10.35
N GLN A 61 -3.96 4.42 10.06
CA GLN A 61 -2.59 4.27 10.55
C GLN A 61 -1.64 5.23 9.83
N ILE A 62 -1.81 5.35 8.50
CA ILE A 62 -1.07 6.32 7.66
C ILE A 62 -1.48 7.75 8.03
N GLN A 63 -2.77 8.00 8.26
CA GLN A 63 -3.25 9.32 8.64
C GLN A 63 -2.63 9.79 9.97
N ARG A 64 -2.43 8.88 10.95
CA ARG A 64 -1.73 9.21 12.19
C ARG A 64 -0.27 9.61 11.94
N LEU A 65 0.42 8.96 10.99
CA LEU A 65 1.79 9.34 10.62
C LEU A 65 1.86 10.78 10.10
N LEU A 66 0.90 11.16 9.26
CA LEU A 66 0.80 12.51 8.68
C LEU A 66 0.37 13.61 9.68
N LEU A 67 -0.10 13.23 10.87
CA LEU A 67 -0.53 14.16 11.93
C LEU A 67 0.54 14.35 13.01
N ILE A 68 1.69 13.67 12.92
CA ILE A 68 2.81 13.77 13.88
C ILE A 68 3.79 14.91 13.48
N ASP A 69 3.47 15.71 12.46
CA ASP A 69 4.16 16.97 12.15
C ASP A 69 3.62 18.16 12.94
#